data_AF-A0A2V8LF67-F1
#
_entry.id   AF-A0A2V8LF67-F1
#
_cell.length_a   1.000
_cell.length_b   1.000
_cell.length_c   1.000
_cell.angle_alpha   90.00
_cell.angle_beta   90.00
_cell.angle_gamma   90.00
#
_symmetry.space_group_name_H-M   'P 1'
#
loop_
_entity.id
_entity.type
_entity.pdbx_description
1 polymer ?
#
loop_
_entity_poly.entity_id
_entity_poly.type
_entity_poly.pdbx_seq_one_letter_code
_entity_poly.pdbx_strand_id
1 'polypeptide(L)' 'MLKTTSQTLKRGDAAPDFALPDVDRNIIRLSDFRGKPVVIVFIRGTW' A
#
# COMPACT_ATOMS: atom_id res chain seq x y z
N MET A 1 3.12 19.10 14.15
CA MET A 1 2.21 18.97 12.98
C MET A 1 2.97 18.24 11.89
N LEU A 2 2.66 16.96 11.63
CA LEU A 2 3.26 16.23 10.52
C LEU A 2 2.70 16.83 9.22
N LYS A 3 3.58 17.42 8.42
CA LYS A 3 3.22 17.99 7.12
C LYS A 3 3.17 16.82 6.13
N THR A 4 2.00 16.24 5.93
CA THR A 4 1.82 15.16 4.95
C THR A 4 1.90 15.77 3.56
N THR A 5 3.10 15.80 2.99
CA THR A 5 3.30 16.17 1.59
C THR A 5 2.67 15.06 0.75
N SER A 6 1.43 15.26 0.31
CA SER A 6 0.75 14.33 -0.60
C SER A 6 1.43 14.40 -1.96
N GLN A 7 2.40 13.51 -2.19
CA GLN A 7 3.02 13.32 -3.48
C GLN A 7 2.18 12.33 -4.28
N THR A 8 1.60 12.80 -5.38
CA THR A 8 0.97 11.91 -6.35
C THR A 8 2.07 11.06 -7.00
N LEU A 9 1.97 9.74 -6.87
CA LEU A 9 2.91 8.82 -7.52
C LEU A 9 2.81 8.91 -9.04
N LYS A 10 3.95 8.88 -9.72
CA LYS A 10 4.05 8.76 -11.18
C LYS A 10 4.70 7.42 -11.55
N ARG A 11 4.57 7.04 -12.83
CA ARG A 11 5.19 5.81 -13.35
C ARG A 11 6.70 5.84 -13.08
N GLY A 12 7.22 4.72 -12.57
CA GLY A 12 8.64 4.55 -12.24
C GLY A 12 9.00 4.94 -10.81
N ASP A 13 8.12 5.64 -10.08
CA ASP A 13 8.31 5.84 -8.66
C ASP A 13 8.23 4.50 -7.92
N ALA A 14 9.06 4.33 -6.90
CA ALA A 14 8.92 3.21 -5.99
C ALA A 14 7.60 3.34 -5.23
N ALA A 15 6.83 2.26 -5.15
CA ALA A 15 5.63 2.22 -4.33
C ALA A 15 6.01 2.46 -2.85
N PRO A 16 5.33 3.37 -2.14
CA PRO A 16 5.53 3.56 -0.70
C PRO A 16 5.29 2.26 0.06
N ASP A 17 6.08 2.03 1.10
CA ASP A 17 5.87 0.89 1.97
C ASP A 17 4.59 1.04 2.80
N PHE A 18 3.96 -0.09 3.13
CA PHE A 18 2.80 -0.12 4.01
C PHE A 18 2.77 -1.41 4.82
N ALA A 19 2.05 -1.35 5.94
CA ALA A 19 1.65 -2.50 6.73
C ALA A 19 0.18 -2.31 7.11
N LEU A 20 -0.71 -3.11 6.54
CA LEU A 20 -2.15 -3.00 6.75
C LEU A 20 -2.73 -4.34 7.21
N PRO A 21 -3.74 -4.34 8.10
CA PRO A 21 -4.45 -5.56 8.42
C PRO A 21 -5.28 -6.05 7.23
N ASP A 22 -5.30 -7.35 7.00
CA ASP A 22 -6.30 -8.00 6.15
C ASP A 22 -7.64 -8.21 6.90
N VAL A 23 -8.57 -8.91 6.26
CA VAL A 23 -9.91 -9.20 6.81
C VAL A 23 -9.86 -10.09 8.07
N ASP A 24 -8.79 -10.87 8.23
CA ASP A 24 -8.56 -11.78 9.36
C ASP A 24 -7.64 -11.14 10.43
N ARG A 25 -7.31 -9.85 10.26
CA ARG A 25 -6.40 -9.06 11.12
C ARG A 25 -4.94 -9.48 11.07
N ASN A 26 -4.51 -10.23 10.05
CA ASN A 26 -3.10 -10.45 9.81
C ASN A 26 -2.50 -9.18 9.21
N ILE A 27 -1.31 -8.80 9.68
CA ILE A 27 -0.60 -7.66 9.12
C ILE A 27 0.09 -8.07 7.82
N ILE A 28 -0.31 -7.47 6.72
CA ILE A 28 0.29 -7.64 5.40
C ILE A 28 1.21 -6.47 5.10
N ARG A 29 2.47 -6.75 4.76
CA ARG A 29 3.43 -5.72 4.33
C ARG A 29 3.70 -5.80 2.84
N LEU A 30 3.98 -4.67 2.19
CA LEU A 30 4.43 -4.68 0.79
C LEU A 30 5.77 -5.41 0.62
N SER A 31 6.64 -5.36 1.62
CA SER A 31 7.94 -6.04 1.64
C SER A 31 7.84 -7.57 1.63
N ASP A 32 6.71 -8.15 2.04
CA ASP A 32 6.51 -9.61 2.02
C ASP A 32 6.44 -10.17 0.59
N PHE A 33 6.19 -9.31 -0.41
CA PHE A 33 6.02 -9.69 -1.82
C PHE A 33 7.23 -9.34 -2.72
N ARG A 34 8.39 -9.04 -2.14
CA ARG A 34 9.61 -8.72 -2.93
C ARG A 34 9.95 -9.85 -3.91
N GLY A 35 10.44 -9.47 -5.08
CA GLY A 35 10.79 -10.40 -6.16
C GLY A 35 9.60 -10.88 -7.00
N LYS A 36 8.38 -10.40 -6.75
CA LYS A 36 7.17 -10.73 -7.52
C LYS A 36 6.50 -9.44 -8.05
N PRO A 37 5.89 -9.46 -9.25
CA PRO A 37 4.97 -8.41 -9.66
C PRO A 37 3.76 -8.35 -8.72
N VAL A 38 3.36 -7.14 -8.32
CA VAL A 38 2.25 -6.91 -7.37
C VAL A 38 1.29 -5.88 -7.95
N VAL A 39 -0.01 -6.11 -7.77
CA VAL A 39 -1.09 -5.18 -8.11
C VAL A 39 -1.79 -4.77 -6.82
N ILE A 40 -1.94 -3.47 -6.59
CA ILE A 40 -2.70 -2.91 -5.46
C ILE A 40 -3.99 -2.31 -6.00
N VAL A 41 -5.13 -2.76 -5.47
CA VAL A 41 -6.45 -2.26 -5.86
C VAL A 41 -7.06 -1.53 -4.69
N PHE A 42 -7.37 -0.25 -4.87
CA PHE A 42 -8.15 0.53 -3.92
C PHE A 42 -9.63 0.36 -4.22
N ILE A 43 -10.31 -0.47 -3.42
CA ILE A 43 -11.75 -0.64 -3.51
C ILE A 43 -12.45 0.24 -2.47
N ARG A 44 -13.60 0.80 -2.84
CA ARG A 44 -14.51 1.40 -1.86
C ARG A 44 -15.17 0.27 -1.07
N GLY A 45 -14.91 0.17 0.22
CA GLY A 45 -15.66 -0.72 1.10
C GLY A 45 -17.05 -0.13 1.31
N THR A 46 -18.08 -0.71 0.71
CA THR A 46 -19.46 -0.47 1.18
C THR A 46 -19.70 -1.44 2.32
N TRP A 47 -19.77 -0.91 3.55
CA TRP A 47 -20.27 -1.62 4.71
C TRP A 47 -21.79 -1.72 4.66
#